data_AF-A4FI58-F1
#
_entry.id   AF-A4FI58-F1
#
_cell.length_a   1.000
_cell.length_b   1.000
_cell.length_c   1.000
_cell.angle_alpha   90.00
_cell.angle_beta   90.00
_cell.angle_gamma   90.00
#
_symmetry.space_group_name_H-M   'P 1'
#
loop_
_entity.id
_entity.type
_entity.pdbx_description
1 polymer ?
#
loop_
_entity_poly.entity_id
_entity_poly.type
_entity_poly.pdbx_seq_one_letter_code
_entity_poly.pdbx_strand_id
1 'polypeptide(L)' 'MIDHEWLERELALVNDELARRFPSVPRERVSSAVDVAASEYLPTARITNYLPILIERRARTYLSNL' A
#
# COMPACT_ATOMS: atom_id res chain seq x y z
N MET A 1 -5.64 14.44 -12.47
CA MET A 1 -4.71 13.46 -13.08
C MET A 1 -3.84 12.94 -11.96
N ILE A 2 -3.69 11.64 -11.82
CA ILE A 2 -2.82 11.08 -10.78
C ILE A 2 -1.38 11.28 -11.26
N ASP A 3 -0.56 11.91 -10.43
CA ASP A 3 0.88 11.94 -10.62
C ASP A 3 1.42 10.53 -10.28
N HIS A 4 1.89 9.83 -11.31
CA HIS A 4 2.32 8.45 -11.19
C HIS A 4 3.67 8.35 -10.45
N GLU A 5 4.58 9.32 -10.65
CA GLU A 5 5.86 9.33 -9.95
C GLU A 5 5.68 9.60 -8.46
N TRP A 6 4.78 10.53 -8.10
CA TRP A 6 4.42 10.76 -6.72
C TRP A 6 3.83 9.51 -6.08
N LEU A 7 2.85 8.88 -6.76
CA LEU A 7 2.18 7.69 -6.24
C LEU A 7 3.16 6.52 -6.03
N GLU A 8 4.05 6.27 -6.98
CA GLU A 8 5.07 5.22 -6.85
C GLU A 8 5.97 5.44 -5.63
N ARG A 9 6.41 6.68 -5.40
CA ARG A 9 7.22 7.03 -4.22
C ARG A 9 6.45 6.79 -2.92
N GLU A 10 5.19 7.20 -2.86
CA GLU A 10 4.37 6.99 -1.67
C GLU A 10 4.12 5.50 -1.40
N LEU A 11 3.86 4.70 -2.44
CA LEU A 11 3.66 3.25 -2.29
C LEU A 11 4.94 2.55 -1.84
N ALA A 12 6.11 3.00 -2.28
CA ALA A 12 7.39 2.50 -1.77
C ALA A 12 7.56 2.78 -0.27
N LEU A 13 7.21 3.99 0.19
CA LEU A 13 7.24 4.35 1.61
C LEU A 13 6.26 3.50 2.45
N VAL A 14 5.06 3.25 1.92
CA VAL A 14 4.07 2.36 2.56
C VAL A 14 4.61 0.93 2.66
N ASN A 15 5.24 0.42 1.60
CA ASN A 15 5.84 -0.92 1.59
C ASN A 15 6.95 -1.04 2.65
N ASP A 16 7.88 -0.08 2.70
CA ASP A 16 8.97 -0.07 3.68
C ASP A 16 8.47 0.04 5.13
N GLU A 17 7.44 0.86 5.38
CA GLU A 17 6.82 0.96 6.69
C GLU A 17 6.16 -0.36 7.10
N LEU A 18 5.41 -1.01 6.21
CA LEU A 18 4.78 -2.30 6.49
C LEU A 18 5.81 -3.41 6.67
N ALA A 19 6.88 -3.44 5.88
CA ALA A 19 7.96 -4.41 6.04
C ALA A 19 8.67 -4.25 7.40
N ARG A 20 8.80 -3.02 7.91
CA ARG A 20 9.32 -2.77 9.28
C ARG A 20 8.35 -3.23 10.37
N ARG A 21 7.04 -3.07 10.17
CA ARG A 21 6.00 -3.46 11.14
C ARG A 21 5.73 -4.96 11.17
N PHE A 22 5.95 -5.66 10.06
CA PHE A 22 5.75 -7.10 9.91
C PHE A 22 7.07 -7.81 9.57
N PRO A 23 8.09 -7.79 10.45
CA PRO A 23 9.43 -8.28 10.14
C PRO A 23 9.50 -9.81 9.90
N SER A 24 8.50 -10.56 10.34
CA SER A 24 8.38 -12.00 10.09
C SER A 24 7.75 -12.34 8.73
N VAL A 25 7.16 -11.36 8.04
CA VAL A 25 6.53 -11.55 6.75
C VAL A 25 7.56 -11.30 5.63
N PRO A 26 7.70 -12.20 4.64
CA PRO A 26 8.56 -11.97 3.49
C PRO A 26 8.18 -10.67 2.75
N ARG A 27 9.18 -9.88 2.35
CA ARG A 27 8.96 -8.61 1.63
C ARG A 27 8.07 -8.75 0.40
N GLU A 28 8.16 -9.87 -0.31
CA GLU A 28 7.31 -10.18 -1.46
C GLU A 28 5.82 -10.23 -1.10
N ARG A 29 5.48 -10.77 0.07
CA ARG A 29 4.10 -10.80 0.57
C ARG A 29 3.62 -9.44 1.04
N VAL A 30 4.50 -8.64 1.64
CA VAL A 30 4.21 -7.24 1.97
C VAL A 30 3.91 -6.44 0.70
N SER A 31 4.76 -6.56 -0.32
CA SER A 31 4.55 -5.93 -1.63
C SER A 31 3.22 -6.34 -2.24
N SER A 32 2.95 -7.65 -2.28
CA SER A 32 1.68 -8.16 -2.81
C SER A 32 0.46 -7.62 -2.07
N ALA A 33 0.53 -7.48 -0.74
CA ALA A 33 -0.56 -6.87 0.05
C ALA A 33 -0.79 -5.40 -0.30
N VAL A 34 0.29 -4.64 -0.54
CA VAL A 34 0.22 -3.24 -1.00
C VAL A 34 -0.37 -3.15 -2.41
N ASP A 35 0.06 -4.02 -3.33
CA ASP A 35 -0.43 -4.03 -4.72
C ASP A 35 -1.93 -4.35 -4.79
N VAL A 36 -2.38 -5.35 -4.02
CA VAL A 36 -3.81 -5.69 -3.92
C VAL A 36 -4.59 -4.51 -3.37
N ALA A 37 -4.13 -3.90 -2.29
CA ALA A 37 -4.79 -2.72 -1.71
C ALA A 37 -4.82 -1.52 -2.69
N ALA A 38 -3.74 -1.27 -3.43
CA ALA A 38 -3.69 -0.22 -4.44
C ALA A 38 -4.71 -0.47 -5.57
N SER A 39 -4.84 -1.72 -6.03
CA SER A 39 -5.79 -2.10 -7.08
C SER A 39 -7.25 -1.85 -6.70
N GLU A 40 -7.59 -1.91 -5.40
CA GLU A 40 -8.94 -1.62 -4.88
C GLU A 40 -9.26 -0.12 -4.89
N TYR A 41 -8.28 0.73 -4.57
CA TYR A 41 -8.52 2.16 -4.37
C TYR A 41 -8.25 3.02 -5.61
N LEU A 42 -7.26 2.67 -6.44
CA LEU A 42 -6.90 3.45 -7.62
C LEU A 42 -8.08 3.71 -8.58
N PRO A 43 -8.97 2.74 -8.88
CA PRO A 43 -10.10 2.97 -9.78
C PRO A 43 -11.17 3.91 -9.20
N THR A 44 -11.26 4.01 -7.87
CA THR A 44 -12.32 4.76 -7.17
C THR A 44 -11.85 6.11 -6.62
N ALA A 45 -10.56 6.42 -6.76
CA ALA A 45 -9.92 7.58 -6.17
C ALA A 45 -10.34 8.89 -6.84
N ARG A 46 -11.17 9.67 -6.15
CA ARG A 46 -11.44 11.07 -6.53
C ARG A 46 -10.44 12.06 -5.92
N ILE A 47 -9.78 11.68 -4.83
CA ILE A 47 -8.79 12.49 -4.11
C ILE A 47 -7.55 11.63 -3.89
N THR A 48 -6.45 11.98 -4.55
CA THR A 48 -5.22 11.20 -4.56
C THR A 48 -4.41 11.32 -3.28
N ASN A 49 -4.48 12.47 -2.59
CA ASN A 49 -3.62 12.77 -1.43
C ASN A 49 -3.80 11.81 -0.25
N TYR A 50 -4.94 11.13 -0.13
CA TYR A 50 -5.23 10.19 0.95
C TYR A 50 -5.03 8.73 0.55
N LEU A 51 -4.71 8.45 -0.72
CA LEU A 51 -4.55 7.09 -1.21
C LEU A 51 -3.51 6.28 -0.44
N PRO A 52 -2.30 6.80 -0.15
CA PRO A 52 -1.29 6.02 0.56
C PRO A 52 -1.78 5.54 1.94
N ILE A 53 -2.53 6.38 2.66
CA ILE A 53 -3.10 6.05 3.98
C ILE A 53 -4.15 4.94 3.87
N LEU A 54 -5.03 5.02 2.88
CA LEU A 54 -6.07 3.99 2.66
C LEU A 54 -5.44 2.65 2.27
N ILE A 55 -4.45 2.69 1.38
CA ILE A 55 -3.71 1.53 0.90
C ILE A 55 -2.94 0.89 2.05
N GLU A 56 -2.20 1.66 2.86
CA GLU A 56 -1.50 1.19 4.05
C GLU A 56 -2.45 0.46 5.01
N ARG A 57 -3.60 1.08 5.31
CA ARG A 57 -4.58 0.52 6.26
C ARG A 57 -5.16 -0.80 5.76
N ARG A 58 -5.42 -0.91 4.46
CA ARG A 58 -5.97 -2.13 3.83
C ARG A 58 -4.92 -3.23 3.74
N ALA A 59 -3.70 -2.91 3.27
CA ALA A 59 -2.58 -3.83 3.23
C ALA A 59 -2.25 -4.38 4.62
N ARG A 60 -2.23 -3.53 5.65
CA ARG A 60 -2.08 -3.95 7.05
C ARG A 60 -3.15 -4.96 7.47
N THR A 61 -4.40 -4.74 7.08
CA THR A 61 -5.50 -5.67 7.39
C THR A 61 -5.28 -7.03 6.73
N TYR A 62 -4.76 -7.06 5.49
CA TYR A 62 -4.39 -8.32 4.85
C TYR A 62 -3.26 -9.03 5.58
N LEU A 63 -2.21 -8.30 5.95
CA LEU A 63 -1.06 -8.85 6.66
C LEU A 63 -1.39 -9.39 8.06
N SER A 64 -2.35 -8.77 8.76
CA SER A 64 -2.79 -9.25 10.08
C SER A 64 -3.69 -10.48 10.03
N ASN A 65 -4.23 -10.84 8.85
CA ASN A 65 -5.09 -12.00 8.65
C ASN A 65 -4.36 -13.17 7.95
N LEU A 66 -3.05 -13.05 7.72
CA LEU A 66 -2.17 -14.12 7.21
C LEU A 66 -1.69 -15.03 8.35
#